data_AF-A0A011QT51-F1
#
_entry.id   AF-A0A011QT51-F1
#
_cell.length_a   1.000
_cell.length_b   1.000
_cell.length_c   1.000
_cell.angle_alpha   90.00
_cell.angle_beta   90.00
_cell.angle_gamma   90.00
#
_symmetry.space_group_name_H-M   'P 1'
#
loop_
_entity.id
_entity.type
_entity.pdbx_description
1 polymer ?
#
loop_
_entity_poly.entity_id
_entity_poly.type
_entity_poly.pdbx_seq_one_letter_code
_entity_poly.pdbx_strand_id
1 'polypeptide(L)'
;MPLFAALRRSEYLRQVSTLLSGSFLAQLTTLLAAPLLTRSYSPQAFGTLALLVAIVAALAPGVAGRYETAVVVSAKEEERCVFFHIALWITTGVCSAFALALLVGFDSLSSWMNAEALGGWLWTAPLLLWFTGAIAVMQSWANAEKNYAVIGRSMILQTVTVSVLAIGFSLYAADAGSLILANLIGPIVAFAYLAVLLKELFLQGRWRWDENKSRRALANLDLPLYSATSSILNGFMTALPVFFLAKYFSDSIVGYYALLVRVGAAPLSFLSQAVSRVNFQRTSEIIHSGGDPTRYVVRSTLVLAAIALTVAAPLMMFASRLFELVFGSAWGAAGELLTIIMPALAVQFVVSTLSMSFVAVGHVRLAAAWQLLSLIVTVSVFSVFGRAGDVEDFFWAFMMKDVSLYLIYYAALIYAIRNRRLCIS
;
A
#
# COMPACT_ATOMS: atom_id res chain seq x y z
N MET A 1 -7.97 27.29 -31.49
CA MET A 1 -7.19 26.35 -30.65
C MET A 1 -7.39 26.41 -29.12
N PRO A 2 -8.02 27.42 -28.47
CA PRO A 2 -8.17 27.39 -26.99
C PRO A 2 -9.31 26.48 -26.48
N LEU A 3 -10.34 26.23 -27.30
CA LEU A 3 -11.53 25.47 -26.89
C LEU A 3 -11.23 23.97 -26.69
N PHE A 4 -10.46 23.36 -27.60
CA PHE A 4 -10.03 21.95 -27.48
C PHE A 4 -9.11 21.73 -26.28
N ALA A 5 -8.24 22.70 -25.96
CA ALA A 5 -7.39 22.63 -24.77
C ALA A 5 -8.22 22.72 -23.47
N ALA A 6 -9.24 23.58 -23.43
CA ALA A 6 -10.16 23.69 -22.30
C ALA A 6 -11.01 22.44 -22.10
N LEU A 7 -11.55 21.87 -23.19
CA LEU A 7 -12.33 20.61 -23.17
C LEU A 7 -11.49 19.42 -22.68
N ARG A 8 -10.25 19.28 -23.18
CA ARG A 8 -9.32 18.23 -22.74
C ARG A 8 -8.97 18.34 -21.26
N ARG A 9 -8.83 19.58 -20.74
CA ARG A 9 -8.57 19.85 -19.32
C ARG A 9 -9.77 19.42 -18.47
N SER A 10 -10.99 19.73 -18.91
CA SER A 10 -12.22 19.33 -18.23
C SER A 10 -12.38 17.80 -18.18
N GLU A 11 -12.10 17.12 -19.28
CA GLU A 11 -12.22 15.65 -19.35
C GLU A 11 -11.18 14.94 -18.48
N TYR A 12 -9.93 15.38 -18.53
CA TYR A 12 -8.85 14.85 -17.69
C TYR A 12 -9.13 15.06 -16.20
N LEU A 13 -9.56 16.27 -15.80
CA LEU A 13 -9.92 16.57 -14.41
C LEU A 13 -11.08 15.71 -13.93
N ARG A 14 -12.12 15.53 -14.76
CA ARG A 14 -13.25 14.64 -14.47
C ARG A 14 -12.77 13.20 -14.26
N GLN A 15 -11.92 12.71 -15.16
CA GLN A 15 -11.36 11.35 -15.10
C GLN A 15 -10.53 11.10 -13.84
N VAL A 16 -9.64 12.03 -13.49
CA VAL A 16 -8.85 11.98 -12.26
C VAL A 16 -9.74 12.07 -11.02
N SER A 17 -10.72 12.97 -11.02
CA SER A 17 -11.68 13.10 -9.91
C SER A 17 -12.44 11.81 -9.69
N THR A 18 -12.87 11.11 -10.74
CA THR A 18 -13.56 9.83 -10.62
C THR A 18 -12.69 8.77 -9.92
N LEU A 19 -11.40 8.68 -10.25
CA LEU A 19 -10.48 7.76 -9.59
C LEU A 19 -10.34 8.08 -8.09
N LEU A 20 -10.11 9.36 -7.78
CA LEU A 20 -9.91 9.84 -6.42
C LEU A 20 -11.16 9.62 -5.57
N SER A 21 -12.35 9.92 -6.10
CA SER A 21 -13.61 9.65 -5.42
C SER A 21 -13.82 8.15 -5.20
N GLY A 22 -13.44 7.30 -6.16
CA GLY A 22 -13.51 5.85 -6.00
C GLY A 22 -12.65 5.33 -4.85
N SER A 23 -11.39 5.78 -4.79
CA SER A 23 -10.46 5.42 -3.71
C SER A 23 -10.93 5.97 -2.35
N PHE A 24 -11.40 7.22 -2.31
CA PHE A 24 -11.93 7.84 -1.10
C PHE A 24 -13.16 7.09 -0.56
N LEU A 25 -14.12 6.74 -1.42
CA LEU A 25 -15.30 5.98 -1.03
C LEU A 25 -14.94 4.57 -0.51
N ALA A 26 -13.96 3.92 -1.12
CA ALA A 26 -13.45 2.63 -0.63
C ALA A 26 -12.87 2.78 0.79
N GLN A 27 -11.96 3.72 1.01
CA GLN A 27 -11.38 3.96 2.35
C GLN A 27 -12.43 4.36 3.38
N LEU A 28 -13.39 5.21 3.01
CA LEU A 28 -14.49 5.62 3.88
C LEU A 28 -15.35 4.42 4.27
N THR A 29 -15.62 3.51 3.32
CA THR A 29 -16.33 2.26 3.60
C THR A 29 -15.59 1.42 4.65
N THR A 30 -14.27 1.25 4.50
CA THR A 30 -13.47 0.51 5.49
C THR A 30 -13.53 1.16 6.87
N LEU A 31 -13.43 2.50 6.93
CA LEU A 31 -13.44 3.24 8.18
C LEU A 31 -14.81 3.19 8.87
N LEU A 32 -15.91 3.31 8.11
CA LEU A 32 -17.27 3.23 8.64
C LEU A 32 -17.68 1.82 9.04
N ALA A 33 -17.11 0.79 8.41
CA ALA A 33 -17.32 -0.60 8.80
C ALA A 33 -16.54 -0.95 10.08
N ALA A 34 -15.44 -0.26 10.37
CA ALA A 34 -14.56 -0.60 11.50
C ALA A 34 -15.28 -0.67 12.86
N PRO A 35 -16.12 0.31 13.28
CA PRO A 35 -16.84 0.25 14.56
C PRO A 35 -17.75 -0.97 14.72
N LEU A 36 -18.37 -1.42 13.64
CA LEU A 36 -19.22 -2.62 13.66
C LEU A 36 -18.36 -3.87 13.76
N LEU A 37 -17.30 -3.95 12.95
CA LEU A 37 -16.39 -5.09 12.94
C LEU A 37 -15.64 -5.26 14.26
N THR A 38 -15.12 -4.18 14.84
CA THR A 38 -14.35 -4.25 16.10
C THR A 38 -15.23 -4.59 17.31
N ARG A 39 -16.53 -4.34 17.25
CA ARG A 39 -17.47 -4.76 18.28
C ARG A 39 -17.85 -6.24 18.17
N SER A 40 -17.81 -6.81 16.98
CA SER A 40 -18.06 -8.24 16.78
C SER A 40 -16.80 -9.09 16.94
N TYR A 41 -15.66 -8.64 16.40
CA TYR A 41 -14.42 -9.41 16.31
C TYR A 41 -13.42 -9.02 17.40
N SER A 42 -12.69 -10.02 17.90
CA SER A 42 -11.63 -9.81 18.87
C SER A 42 -10.35 -9.22 18.23
N PRO A 43 -9.48 -8.57 19.03
CA PRO A 43 -8.18 -8.12 18.56
C PRO A 43 -7.31 -9.24 17.99
N GLN A 44 -7.39 -10.45 18.53
CA GLN A 44 -6.64 -11.62 18.04
C GLN A 44 -7.05 -11.99 16.61
N ALA A 45 -8.36 -11.99 16.31
CA ALA A 45 -8.85 -12.25 14.96
C ALA A 45 -8.34 -11.21 13.94
N PHE A 46 -8.28 -9.94 14.34
CA PHE A 46 -7.64 -8.89 13.54
C PHE A 46 -6.14 -9.10 13.39
N GLY A 47 -5.45 -9.59 14.42
CA GLY A 47 -4.03 -9.92 14.38
C GLY A 47 -3.72 -11.02 13.36
N THR A 48 -4.47 -12.12 13.39
CA THR A 48 -4.34 -13.21 12.42
C THR A 48 -4.60 -12.71 10.99
N LEU A 49 -5.65 -11.91 10.76
CA LEU A 49 -5.89 -11.31 9.44
C LEU A 49 -4.72 -10.40 9.03
N ALA A 50 -4.24 -9.54 9.93
CA ALA A 50 -3.19 -8.59 9.64
C ALA A 50 -1.89 -9.29 9.21
N LEU A 51 -1.58 -10.43 9.81
CA LEU A 51 -0.45 -11.26 9.41
C LEU A 51 -0.63 -11.81 7.99
N LEU A 52 -1.81 -12.36 7.65
CA LEU A 52 -2.11 -12.80 6.29
C LEU A 52 -1.96 -11.66 5.27
N VAL A 53 -2.53 -10.50 5.59
CA VAL A 53 -2.45 -9.30 4.75
C VAL A 53 -1.01 -8.83 4.60
N ALA A 54 -0.19 -8.89 5.64
CA ALA A 54 1.23 -8.52 5.58
C ALA A 54 2.03 -9.45 4.66
N ILE A 55 1.77 -10.76 4.69
CA ILE A 55 2.37 -11.74 3.77
C ILE A 55 2.04 -11.38 2.32
N VAL A 56 0.76 -11.12 2.02
CA VAL A 56 0.33 -10.76 0.67
C VAL A 56 0.89 -9.39 0.26
N ALA A 57 0.86 -8.40 1.16
CA ALA A 57 1.37 -7.05 0.90
C ALA A 57 2.88 -7.02 0.66
N ALA A 58 3.64 -7.95 1.23
CA ALA A 58 5.07 -8.08 0.99
C ALA A 58 5.38 -8.48 -0.46
N LEU A 59 4.56 -9.36 -1.06
CA LEU A 59 4.80 -9.94 -2.37
C LEU A 59 4.04 -9.24 -3.51
N ALA A 60 2.85 -8.72 -3.22
CA ALA A 60 1.93 -8.16 -4.22
C ALA A 60 2.56 -7.09 -5.15
N PRO A 61 3.41 -6.15 -4.69
CA PRO A 61 3.94 -5.10 -5.55
C PRO A 61 4.80 -5.60 -6.73
N GLY A 62 5.36 -6.80 -6.65
CA GLY A 62 6.16 -7.39 -7.73
C GLY A 62 5.65 -8.73 -8.24
N VAL A 63 4.46 -9.19 -7.81
CA VAL A 63 3.93 -10.51 -8.15
C VAL A 63 3.76 -10.71 -9.67
N ALA A 64 3.44 -9.64 -10.40
CA ALA A 64 3.28 -9.64 -11.84
C ALA A 64 4.59 -9.36 -12.62
N GLY A 65 5.75 -9.38 -11.93
CA GLY A 65 7.05 -9.10 -12.53
C GLY A 65 7.24 -7.66 -13.02
N ARG A 66 6.37 -6.73 -12.59
CA ARG A 66 6.27 -5.34 -13.05
C ARG A 66 5.86 -5.18 -14.51
N TYR A 67 5.45 -6.25 -15.19
CA TYR A 67 4.93 -6.19 -16.55
C TYR A 67 3.61 -5.41 -16.64
N GLU A 68 2.87 -5.28 -15.54
CA GLU A 68 1.69 -4.40 -15.47
C GLU A 68 2.03 -2.92 -15.73
N THR A 69 3.26 -2.49 -15.44
CA THR A 69 3.72 -1.14 -15.81
C THR A 69 3.96 -1.03 -17.32
N ALA A 70 4.47 -2.08 -17.96
CA ALA A 70 4.65 -2.12 -19.40
C ALA A 70 3.29 -2.07 -20.14
N VAL A 71 2.23 -2.64 -19.57
CA VAL A 71 0.84 -2.49 -20.07
C VAL A 71 0.46 -1.01 -20.17
N VAL A 72 0.75 -0.22 -19.14
CA VAL A 72 0.40 1.22 -19.10
C VAL A 72 1.20 2.05 -20.10
N VAL A 73 2.50 1.76 -20.24
CA VAL A 73 3.42 2.54 -21.10
C VAL A 73 3.29 2.17 -22.59
N SER A 74 2.81 0.95 -22.90
CA SER A 74 2.70 0.48 -24.28
C SER A 74 1.73 1.33 -25.11
N ALA A 75 2.25 1.89 -26.21
CA ALA A 75 1.47 2.73 -27.11
C ALA A 75 0.50 1.94 -28.01
N LYS A 76 0.90 0.74 -28.44
CA LYS A 76 0.10 -0.13 -29.32
C LYS A 76 -0.71 -1.12 -28.47
N GLU A 77 -1.98 -1.27 -28.82
CA GLU A 77 -2.90 -2.20 -28.14
C GLU A 77 -2.43 -3.66 -28.23
N GLU A 78 -1.87 -4.08 -29.37
CA GLU A 78 -1.33 -5.43 -29.55
C GLU A 78 -0.20 -5.73 -28.56
N GLU A 79 0.72 -4.77 -28.38
CA GLU A 79 1.84 -4.88 -27.44
C GLU A 79 1.36 -4.86 -26.00
N ARG A 80 0.41 -3.97 -25.68
CA ARG A 80 -0.28 -3.91 -24.40
C ARG A 80 -0.91 -5.25 -24.04
N CYS A 81 -1.59 -5.89 -25.00
CA CYS A 81 -2.23 -7.19 -24.84
C CYS A 81 -1.20 -8.29 -24.56
N VAL A 82 -0.05 -8.25 -25.23
CA VAL A 82 1.05 -9.19 -24.95
C VAL A 82 1.56 -9.04 -23.51
N PHE A 83 1.85 -7.81 -23.05
CA PHE A 83 2.31 -7.59 -21.68
C PHE A 83 1.26 -7.93 -20.61
N PHE A 84 -0.01 -7.69 -20.90
CA PHE A 84 -1.12 -8.09 -20.02
C PHE A 84 -1.10 -9.60 -19.74
N HIS A 85 -0.94 -10.40 -20.79
CA HIS A 85 -0.88 -11.85 -20.68
C HIS A 85 0.41 -12.32 -20.00
N ILE A 86 1.57 -11.72 -20.32
CA ILE A 86 2.83 -12.03 -19.61
C ILE A 86 2.66 -11.77 -18.11
N ALA A 87 2.10 -10.62 -17.73
CA ALA A 87 1.89 -10.25 -16.33
C ALA A 87 0.99 -11.25 -15.58
N LEU A 88 -0.10 -11.72 -16.21
CA LEU A 88 -0.97 -12.74 -15.63
C LEU A 88 -0.31 -14.12 -15.53
N TRP A 89 0.49 -14.52 -16.52
CA TRP A 89 1.26 -15.77 -16.47
C TRP A 89 2.32 -15.74 -15.37
N ILE A 90 3.06 -14.63 -15.24
CA ILE A 90 4.06 -14.46 -14.17
C ILE A 90 3.36 -14.47 -12.80
N THR A 91 2.26 -13.74 -12.64
CA THR A 91 1.45 -13.76 -11.41
C THR A 91 1.03 -15.18 -11.04
N THR A 92 0.52 -15.94 -12.02
CA THR A 92 0.11 -17.34 -11.83
C THR A 92 1.30 -18.22 -11.48
N GLY A 93 2.45 -18.06 -12.14
CA GLY A 93 3.67 -18.80 -11.86
C GLY A 93 4.19 -18.57 -10.43
N VAL A 94 4.26 -17.30 -9.99
CA VAL A 94 4.70 -16.95 -8.63
C VAL A 94 3.74 -17.51 -7.58
N CYS A 95 2.43 -17.38 -7.79
CA CYS A 95 1.44 -17.88 -6.82
C CYS A 95 1.40 -19.41 -6.78
N SER A 96 1.56 -20.09 -7.91
CA SER A 96 1.69 -21.55 -7.97
C SER A 96 2.97 -22.04 -7.29
N ALA A 97 4.09 -21.34 -7.48
CA ALA A 97 5.34 -21.65 -6.77
C ALA A 97 5.18 -21.46 -5.26
N PHE A 98 4.48 -20.41 -4.82
CA PHE A 98 4.19 -20.19 -3.41
C PHE A 98 3.27 -21.29 -2.83
N ALA A 99 2.21 -21.66 -3.54
CA ALA A 99 1.34 -22.77 -3.15
C ALA A 99 2.09 -24.12 -3.10
N LEU A 100 3.00 -24.37 -4.05
CA LEU A 100 3.83 -25.57 -4.06
C LEU A 100 4.83 -25.57 -2.89
N ALA A 101 5.40 -24.43 -2.54
CA ALA A 101 6.27 -24.31 -1.37
C ALA A 101 5.52 -24.64 -0.07
N LEU A 102 4.26 -24.19 0.05
CA LEU A 102 3.38 -24.57 1.16
C LEU A 102 3.06 -26.07 1.17
N LEU A 103 2.86 -26.68 0.00
CA LEU A 103 2.59 -28.11 -0.13
C LEU A 103 3.77 -28.97 0.35
N VAL A 104 4.98 -28.57 0.01
CA VAL A 104 6.19 -29.35 0.31
C VAL A 104 6.68 -29.12 1.75
N GLY A 105 6.45 -27.92 2.31
CA GLY A 105 7.05 -27.52 3.58
C GLY A 105 6.17 -26.63 4.43
N PHE A 106 4.89 -26.98 4.61
CA PHE A 106 3.92 -26.17 5.35
C PHE A 106 4.43 -25.76 6.74
N ASP A 107 4.85 -26.72 7.58
CA ASP A 107 5.29 -26.44 8.96
C ASP A 107 6.56 -25.59 8.98
N SER A 108 7.52 -25.89 8.12
CA SER A 108 8.78 -25.15 7.99
C SER A 108 8.54 -23.71 7.52
N LEU A 109 7.64 -23.51 6.55
CA LEU A 109 7.34 -22.19 6.02
C LEU A 109 6.48 -21.37 7.00
N SER A 110 5.50 -22.01 7.63
CA SER A 110 4.67 -21.42 8.67
C SER A 110 5.53 -20.91 9.83
N SER A 111 6.45 -21.74 10.33
CA SER A 111 7.36 -21.35 11.43
C SER A 111 8.39 -20.30 11.02
N TRP A 112 8.95 -20.39 9.81
CA TRP A 112 9.88 -19.38 9.30
C TRP A 112 9.21 -18.00 9.20
N MET A 113 7.94 -17.95 8.82
CA MET A 113 7.15 -16.72 8.70
C MET A 113 6.57 -16.24 10.05
N ASN A 114 6.70 -17.02 11.13
CA ASN A 114 5.98 -16.82 12.40
C ASN A 114 4.46 -16.73 12.15
N ALA A 115 3.96 -17.62 11.29
CA ALA A 115 2.59 -17.67 10.79
C ALA A 115 1.78 -18.82 11.39
N GLU A 116 2.24 -19.41 12.50
CA GLU A 116 1.57 -20.54 13.15
C GLU A 116 0.15 -20.19 13.59
N ALA A 117 -0.08 -18.93 14.01
CA ALA A 117 -1.40 -18.41 14.36
C ALA A 117 -2.42 -18.44 13.20
N LEU A 118 -1.95 -18.48 11.95
CA LEU A 118 -2.84 -18.65 10.78
C LEU A 118 -3.36 -20.08 10.65
N GLY A 119 -2.61 -21.07 11.14
CA GLY A 119 -2.91 -22.49 10.91
C GLY A 119 -3.26 -22.75 9.45
N GLY A 120 -4.32 -23.53 9.21
CA GLY A 120 -4.78 -23.85 7.85
C GLY A 120 -5.17 -22.65 6.98
N TRP A 121 -5.44 -21.47 7.56
CA TRP A 121 -5.75 -20.27 6.78
C TRP A 121 -4.57 -19.75 5.97
N LEU A 122 -3.33 -20.17 6.26
CA LEU A 122 -2.15 -19.81 5.45
C LEU A 122 -2.30 -20.27 3.99
N TRP A 123 -3.06 -21.33 3.71
CA TRP A 123 -3.39 -21.77 2.36
C TRP A 123 -4.16 -20.75 1.52
N THR A 124 -4.82 -19.78 2.17
CA THR A 124 -5.49 -18.69 1.46
C THR A 124 -4.52 -17.62 0.94
N ALA A 125 -3.28 -17.57 1.45
CA ALA A 125 -2.30 -16.56 1.06
C ALA A 125 -1.95 -16.56 -0.44
N PRO A 126 -1.56 -17.69 -1.08
CA PRO A 126 -1.28 -17.71 -2.52
C PRO A 126 -2.50 -17.35 -3.37
N LEU A 127 -3.70 -17.73 -2.93
CA LEU A 127 -4.94 -17.41 -3.63
C LEU A 127 -5.28 -15.92 -3.55
N LEU A 128 -5.20 -15.35 -2.35
CA LEU A 128 -5.40 -13.91 -2.12
C LEU A 128 -4.36 -13.07 -2.88
N LEU A 129 -3.10 -13.52 -2.90
CA LEU A 129 -2.02 -12.91 -3.67
C LEU A 129 -2.32 -12.94 -5.18
N TRP A 130 -2.81 -14.07 -5.70
CA TRP A 130 -3.17 -14.20 -7.10
C TRP A 130 -4.27 -13.23 -7.51
N PHE A 131 -5.38 -13.15 -6.75
CA PHE A 131 -6.46 -12.20 -7.05
C PHE A 131 -5.99 -10.75 -6.96
N THR A 132 -5.16 -10.43 -5.97
CA THR A 132 -4.58 -9.08 -5.82
C THR A 132 -3.71 -8.72 -7.04
N GLY A 133 -2.84 -9.62 -7.47
CA GLY A 133 -2.00 -9.44 -8.66
C GLY A 133 -2.81 -9.34 -9.95
N ALA A 134 -3.79 -10.22 -10.15
CA ALA A 134 -4.65 -10.21 -11.33
C ALA A 134 -5.47 -8.92 -11.42
N ILE A 135 -6.04 -8.46 -10.31
CA ILE A 135 -6.73 -7.16 -10.25
C ILE A 135 -5.77 -6.03 -10.62
N ALA A 136 -4.53 -6.02 -10.11
CA ALA A 136 -3.55 -4.98 -10.44
C ALA A 136 -3.22 -4.95 -11.94
N VAL A 137 -3.09 -6.11 -12.60
CA VAL A 137 -2.88 -6.20 -14.05
C VAL A 137 -4.09 -5.67 -14.83
N MET A 138 -5.31 -6.03 -14.41
CA MET A 138 -6.56 -5.56 -15.04
C MET A 138 -6.80 -4.06 -14.85
N GLN A 139 -6.50 -3.53 -13.66
CA GLN A 139 -6.53 -2.10 -13.39
C GLN A 139 -5.47 -1.36 -14.21
N SER A 140 -4.31 -1.98 -14.47
CA SER A 140 -3.27 -1.42 -15.35
C SER A 140 -3.71 -1.33 -16.81
N TRP A 141 -4.46 -2.32 -17.30
CA TRP A 141 -5.14 -2.22 -18.60
C TRP A 141 -6.15 -1.07 -18.62
N ALA A 142 -7.04 -1.00 -17.63
CA ALA A 142 -8.02 0.08 -17.51
C ALA A 142 -7.34 1.46 -17.39
N ASN A 143 -6.17 1.55 -16.75
CA ASN A 143 -5.37 2.77 -16.67
C ASN A 143 -4.80 3.17 -18.03
N ALA A 144 -4.28 2.21 -18.81
CA ALA A 144 -3.80 2.45 -20.16
C ALA A 144 -4.91 2.97 -21.09
N GLU A 145 -6.13 2.46 -20.92
CA GLU A 145 -7.35 2.93 -21.61
C GLU A 145 -7.97 4.20 -20.99
N LYS A 146 -7.38 4.75 -19.93
CA LYS A 146 -7.90 5.91 -19.16
C LYS A 146 -9.32 5.70 -18.63
N ASN A 147 -9.73 4.45 -18.44
CA ASN A 147 -11.02 4.08 -17.87
C ASN A 147 -10.96 4.04 -16.34
N TYR A 148 -10.74 5.21 -15.75
CA TYR A 148 -10.60 5.38 -14.31
C TYR A 148 -11.87 5.04 -13.52
N ALA A 149 -13.05 5.11 -14.16
CA ALA A 149 -14.32 4.71 -13.55
C ALA A 149 -14.34 3.20 -13.23
N VAL A 150 -13.79 2.36 -14.12
CA VAL A 150 -13.70 0.91 -13.89
C VAL A 150 -12.76 0.59 -12.72
N ILE A 151 -11.64 1.30 -12.60
CA ILE A 151 -10.71 1.17 -11.47
C ILE A 151 -11.41 1.58 -10.16
N GLY A 152 -12.06 2.75 -10.16
CA GLY A 152 -12.81 3.24 -9.00
C GLY A 152 -13.90 2.27 -8.54
N ARG A 153 -14.69 1.74 -9.48
CA ARG A 153 -15.76 0.78 -9.20
C ARG A 153 -15.22 -0.55 -8.66
N SER A 154 -14.11 -1.07 -9.17
CA SER A 154 -13.55 -2.33 -8.66
C SER A 154 -13.03 -2.19 -7.22
N MET A 155 -12.42 -1.04 -6.86
CA MET A 155 -12.00 -0.76 -5.48
C MET A 155 -13.20 -0.65 -4.51
N ILE A 156 -14.26 0.05 -4.92
CA ILE A 156 -15.49 0.15 -4.13
C ILE A 156 -16.11 -1.23 -3.95
N LEU A 157 -16.28 -1.98 -5.04
CA LEU A 157 -16.91 -3.30 -5.01
C LEU A 157 -16.14 -4.24 -4.09
N GLN A 158 -14.81 -4.31 -4.21
CA GLN A 158 -13.96 -5.08 -3.31
C GLN A 158 -14.24 -4.72 -1.85
N THR A 159 -14.17 -3.43 -1.51
CA THR A 159 -14.23 -2.98 -0.11
C THR A 159 -15.61 -3.11 0.52
N VAL A 160 -16.66 -2.82 -0.26
CA VAL A 160 -18.05 -3.02 0.14
C VAL A 160 -18.32 -4.51 0.35
N THR A 161 -17.89 -5.39 -0.57
CA THR A 161 -18.04 -6.83 -0.41
C THR A 161 -17.31 -7.34 0.83
N VAL A 162 -16.05 -6.95 1.08
CA VAL A 162 -15.33 -7.32 2.31
C VAL A 162 -16.12 -6.88 3.54
N SER A 163 -16.59 -5.62 3.58
CA SER A 163 -17.27 -5.06 4.74
C SER A 163 -18.62 -5.73 5.02
N VAL A 164 -19.43 -5.92 3.98
CA VAL A 164 -20.75 -6.56 4.10
C VAL A 164 -20.59 -8.02 4.51
N LEU A 165 -19.66 -8.76 3.91
CA LEU A 165 -19.43 -10.17 4.27
C LEU A 165 -18.82 -10.32 5.65
N ALA A 166 -17.87 -9.48 6.05
CA ALA A 166 -17.30 -9.54 7.39
C ALA A 166 -18.36 -9.24 8.46
N ILE A 167 -19.22 -8.22 8.26
CA ILE A 167 -20.35 -7.96 9.16
C ILE A 167 -21.33 -9.14 9.15
N GLY A 168 -21.68 -9.65 7.97
CA GLY A 168 -22.63 -10.77 7.83
C GLY A 168 -22.14 -12.07 8.47
N PHE A 169 -20.88 -12.45 8.25
CA PHE A 169 -20.30 -13.65 8.86
C PHE A 169 -20.15 -13.50 10.37
N SER A 170 -19.90 -12.28 10.88
CA SER A 170 -19.83 -12.02 12.32
C SER A 170 -21.11 -12.38 13.08
N LEU A 171 -22.26 -12.42 12.39
CA LEU A 171 -23.54 -12.84 12.97
C LEU A 171 -23.60 -14.35 13.26
N TYR A 172 -22.76 -15.15 12.59
CA TYR A 172 -22.68 -16.61 12.76
C TYR A 172 -21.43 -17.02 13.53
N ALA A 173 -20.28 -16.49 13.15
CA ALA A 173 -18.99 -16.74 13.80
C ALA A 173 -18.12 -15.49 13.68
N ALA A 174 -17.72 -14.92 14.81
CA ALA A 174 -16.85 -13.74 14.86
C ALA A 174 -15.38 -14.12 15.18
N ASP A 175 -14.80 -14.95 14.32
CA ASP A 175 -13.44 -15.49 14.45
C ASP A 175 -12.48 -14.99 13.35
N ALA A 176 -11.20 -15.38 13.42
CA ALA A 176 -10.22 -15.02 12.38
C ALA A 176 -10.63 -15.56 10.99
N GLY A 177 -11.22 -16.75 10.94
CA GLY A 177 -11.54 -17.44 9.70
C GLY A 177 -12.60 -16.74 8.86
N SER A 178 -13.70 -16.33 9.49
CA SER A 178 -14.75 -15.53 8.83
C SER A 178 -14.21 -14.20 8.30
N LEU A 179 -13.33 -13.53 9.04
CA LEU A 179 -12.70 -12.27 8.63
C LEU A 179 -11.75 -12.48 7.43
N ILE A 180 -10.99 -13.58 7.43
CA ILE A 180 -10.12 -14.00 6.31
C ILE A 180 -10.96 -14.32 5.07
N LEU A 181 -12.05 -15.08 5.23
CA LEU A 181 -12.96 -15.41 4.13
C LEU A 181 -13.57 -14.16 3.49
N ALA A 182 -14.02 -13.19 4.29
CA ALA A 182 -14.51 -11.92 3.77
C ALA A 182 -13.44 -11.18 2.95
N ASN A 183 -12.20 -11.16 3.44
CA ASN A 183 -11.05 -10.54 2.76
C ASN A 183 -10.57 -11.32 1.52
N LEU A 184 -10.90 -12.60 1.41
CA LEU A 184 -10.66 -13.41 0.21
C LEU A 184 -11.76 -13.22 -0.84
N ILE A 185 -13.04 -13.23 -0.44
CA ILE A 185 -14.18 -13.11 -1.34
C ILE A 185 -14.28 -11.72 -1.97
N GLY A 186 -13.93 -10.65 -1.23
CA GLY A 186 -13.93 -9.29 -1.78
C GLY A 186 -13.13 -9.13 -3.08
N PRO A 187 -11.82 -9.47 -3.09
CA PRO A 187 -11.01 -9.52 -4.31
C PRO A 187 -11.58 -10.44 -5.39
N ILE A 188 -12.17 -11.59 -5.04
CA ILE A 188 -12.80 -12.49 -6.03
C ILE A 188 -13.93 -11.77 -6.78
N VAL A 189 -14.79 -11.05 -6.07
CA VAL A 189 -15.90 -10.30 -6.67
C VAL A 189 -15.39 -9.15 -7.55
N ALA A 190 -14.37 -8.42 -7.10
CA ALA A 190 -13.76 -7.37 -7.91
C ALA A 190 -13.06 -7.91 -9.17
N PHE A 191 -12.39 -9.06 -9.06
CA PHE A 191 -11.83 -9.77 -10.20
C PHE A 191 -12.93 -10.21 -11.18
N ALA A 192 -14.01 -10.82 -10.70
CA ALA A 192 -15.12 -11.26 -11.54
C ALA A 192 -15.75 -10.09 -12.31
N TYR A 193 -15.95 -8.94 -11.65
CA TYR A 193 -16.39 -7.71 -12.29
C TYR A 193 -15.46 -7.26 -13.43
N LEU A 194 -14.15 -7.21 -13.16
CA LEU A 194 -13.16 -6.83 -14.17
C LEU A 194 -13.07 -7.86 -15.30
N ALA A 195 -13.18 -9.15 -15.00
CA ALA A 195 -13.13 -10.24 -15.98
C ALA A 195 -14.30 -10.18 -16.95
N VAL A 196 -15.50 -9.83 -16.47
CA VAL A 196 -16.68 -9.63 -17.32
C VAL A 196 -16.49 -8.42 -18.24
N LEU A 197 -15.97 -7.31 -17.73
CA LEU A 197 -15.73 -6.10 -18.53
C LEU A 197 -14.61 -6.26 -19.55
N LEU A 198 -13.56 -6.99 -19.19
CA LEU A 198 -12.38 -7.23 -20.02
C LEU A 198 -12.42 -8.60 -20.71
N LYS A 199 -13.61 -9.20 -20.85
CA LYS A 199 -13.80 -10.55 -21.40
C LYS A 199 -13.13 -10.74 -22.76
N GLU A 200 -13.09 -9.69 -23.58
CA GLU A 200 -12.49 -9.75 -24.91
C GLU A 200 -11.00 -10.08 -24.87
N LEU A 201 -10.27 -9.61 -23.84
CA LEU A 201 -8.85 -9.95 -23.66
C LEU A 201 -8.64 -11.45 -23.44
N PHE A 202 -9.59 -12.11 -22.76
CA PHE A 202 -9.54 -13.54 -22.48
C PHE A 202 -10.08 -14.38 -23.65
N LEU A 203 -11.08 -13.89 -24.38
CA LEU A 203 -11.76 -14.61 -25.45
C LEU A 203 -11.05 -14.56 -26.81
N GLN A 204 -10.18 -13.58 -27.05
CA GLN A 204 -9.43 -13.43 -28.31
C GLN A 204 -8.38 -14.54 -28.58
N GLY A 205 -8.31 -15.60 -27.75
CA GLY A 205 -7.38 -16.72 -27.93
C GLY A 205 -5.90 -16.37 -27.73
N ARG A 206 -5.59 -15.12 -27.35
CA ARG A 206 -4.23 -14.60 -27.12
C ARG A 206 -3.64 -15.01 -25.76
N TRP A 207 -4.40 -15.77 -24.96
CA TRP A 207 -4.01 -16.29 -23.66
C TRP A 207 -2.80 -17.24 -23.69
N ARG A 208 -2.71 -18.11 -24.70
CA ARG A 208 -1.67 -19.14 -24.78
C ARG A 208 -0.27 -18.53 -24.80
N TRP A 209 0.68 -19.16 -24.09
CA TRP A 209 2.08 -18.75 -24.17
C TRP A 209 2.62 -19.03 -25.58
N ASP A 210 3.25 -18.03 -26.22
CA ASP A 210 3.77 -18.09 -27.58
C ASP A 210 5.19 -17.51 -27.68
N GLU A 211 5.84 -17.68 -28.82
CA GLU A 211 7.21 -17.19 -29.06
C GLU A 211 7.32 -15.67 -28.93
N ASN A 212 6.27 -14.93 -29.29
CA ASN A 212 6.26 -13.47 -29.18
C ASN A 212 6.30 -13.03 -27.72
N LYS A 213 5.54 -13.69 -26.83
CA LYS A 213 5.58 -13.46 -25.38
C LYS A 213 6.96 -13.78 -24.81
N SER A 214 7.56 -14.92 -25.20
CA SER A 214 8.93 -15.28 -24.80
C SER A 214 9.93 -14.19 -25.19
N ARG A 215 9.92 -13.75 -26.45
CA ARG A 215 10.80 -12.70 -26.95
C ARG A 215 10.61 -11.39 -26.21
N ARG A 216 9.37 -10.99 -25.94
CA ARG A 216 9.04 -9.74 -25.23
C ARG A 216 9.43 -9.79 -23.76
N ALA A 217 9.23 -10.91 -23.09
CA ALA A 217 9.68 -11.12 -21.71
C ALA A 217 11.22 -11.07 -21.61
N LEU A 218 11.91 -11.76 -22.52
CA LEU A 218 13.38 -11.76 -22.58
C LEU A 218 13.95 -10.37 -22.92
N ALA A 219 13.30 -9.63 -23.81
CA ALA A 219 13.71 -8.26 -24.14
C ALA A 219 13.48 -7.25 -22.99
N ASN A 220 12.67 -7.60 -21.99
CA ASN A 220 12.32 -6.72 -20.86
C ASN A 220 12.65 -7.36 -19.50
N LEU A 221 13.75 -8.13 -19.43
CA LEU A 221 14.20 -8.80 -18.19
C LEU A 221 14.50 -7.83 -17.05
N ASP A 222 14.78 -6.56 -17.36
CA ASP A 222 15.00 -5.53 -16.35
C ASP A 222 13.77 -5.30 -15.45
N LEU A 223 12.56 -5.56 -15.96
CA LEU A 223 11.32 -5.44 -15.19
C LEU A 223 11.30 -6.44 -14.02
N PRO A 224 11.35 -7.78 -14.24
CA PRO A 224 11.37 -8.73 -13.14
C PRO A 224 12.67 -8.68 -12.32
N LEU A 225 13.83 -8.45 -12.94
CA LEU A 225 15.12 -8.52 -12.23
C LEU A 225 15.37 -7.32 -11.31
N TYR A 226 15.01 -6.10 -11.74
CA TYR A 226 15.30 -4.88 -10.98
C TYR A 226 14.03 -4.23 -10.44
N SER A 227 12.99 -4.08 -11.25
CA SER A 227 11.80 -3.34 -10.83
C SER A 227 10.95 -4.16 -9.86
N ALA A 228 10.74 -5.45 -10.13
CA ALA A 228 9.90 -6.32 -9.29
C ALA A 228 10.59 -6.66 -7.97
N THR A 229 11.88 -6.98 -8.00
CA THR A 229 12.69 -7.20 -6.80
C THR A 229 12.70 -5.97 -5.88
N SER A 230 12.92 -4.77 -6.44
CA SER A 230 12.84 -3.52 -5.66
C SER A 230 11.45 -3.29 -5.08
N SER A 231 10.39 -3.62 -5.83
CA SER A 231 9.01 -3.46 -5.38
C SER A 231 8.64 -4.45 -4.27
N ILE A 232 9.12 -5.70 -4.36
CA ILE A 232 8.95 -6.73 -3.33
C ILE A 232 9.72 -6.33 -2.07
N LEU A 233 10.97 -5.85 -2.18
CA LEU A 233 11.73 -5.34 -1.04
C LEU A 233 10.98 -4.21 -0.34
N ASN A 234 10.37 -3.29 -1.09
CA ASN A 234 9.54 -2.24 -0.53
C ASN A 234 8.27 -2.78 0.15
N GLY A 235 7.65 -3.81 -0.43
CA GLY A 235 6.54 -4.55 0.18
C GLY A 235 6.96 -5.14 1.53
N PHE A 236 8.07 -5.86 1.58
CA PHE A 236 8.64 -6.40 2.83
C PHE A 236 8.89 -5.31 3.85
N MET A 237 9.52 -4.20 3.47
CA MET A 237 9.76 -3.05 4.36
C MET A 237 8.47 -2.51 4.98
N THR A 238 7.38 -2.48 4.21
CA THR A 238 6.07 -2.04 4.69
C THR A 238 5.43 -3.07 5.64
N ALA A 239 5.67 -4.35 5.40
CA ALA A 239 5.17 -5.46 6.22
C ALA A 239 6.03 -5.74 7.47
N LEU A 240 7.25 -5.21 7.55
CA LEU A 240 8.18 -5.46 8.67
C LEU A 240 7.57 -5.24 10.05
N PRO A 241 6.84 -4.13 10.34
CA PRO A 241 6.25 -3.95 11.65
C PRO A 241 5.33 -5.11 12.05
N VAL A 242 4.50 -5.60 11.13
CA VAL A 242 3.60 -6.73 11.40
C VAL A 242 4.38 -8.02 11.65
N PHE A 243 5.40 -8.32 10.85
CA PHE A 243 6.22 -9.52 11.05
C PHE A 243 6.99 -9.51 12.37
N PHE A 244 7.53 -8.36 12.77
CA PHE A 244 8.21 -8.23 14.05
C PHE A 244 7.22 -8.29 15.22
N LEU A 245 6.05 -7.66 15.08
CA LEU A 245 5.01 -7.74 16.10
C LEU A 245 4.50 -9.17 16.29
N ALA A 246 4.23 -9.90 15.19
CA ALA A 246 3.79 -11.29 15.24
C ALA A 246 4.86 -12.23 15.81
N LYS A 247 6.14 -11.91 15.62
CA LYS A 247 7.26 -12.70 16.15
C LYS A 247 7.48 -12.53 17.65
N TYR A 248 7.35 -11.32 18.17
CA TYR A 248 7.78 -10.99 19.53
C TYR A 248 6.62 -10.75 20.50
N PHE A 249 5.41 -10.48 20.00
CA PHE A 249 4.26 -10.12 20.83
C PHE A 249 3.04 -10.98 20.48
N SER A 250 1.98 -10.83 21.28
CA SER A 250 0.74 -11.58 21.07
C SER A 250 -0.03 -11.10 19.84
N ASP A 251 -0.89 -11.97 19.30
CA ASP A 251 -1.78 -11.66 18.17
C ASP A 251 -2.65 -10.42 18.43
N SER A 252 -3.02 -10.16 19.69
CA SER A 252 -3.75 -8.96 20.07
C SER A 252 -3.00 -7.68 19.74
N ILE A 253 -1.68 -7.64 19.98
CA ILE A 253 -0.84 -6.47 19.67
C ILE A 253 -0.79 -6.23 18.15
N VAL A 254 -0.69 -7.31 17.37
CA VAL A 254 -0.75 -7.24 15.90
C VAL A 254 -2.11 -6.68 15.45
N GLY A 255 -3.20 -7.12 16.08
CA GLY A 255 -4.55 -6.62 15.82
C GLY A 255 -4.73 -5.14 16.18
N TYR A 256 -4.21 -4.73 17.34
CA TYR A 256 -4.18 -3.33 17.76
C TYR A 256 -3.42 -2.47 16.75
N TYR A 257 -2.24 -2.93 16.31
CA TYR A 257 -1.45 -2.26 15.29
C TYR A 257 -2.20 -2.13 13.95
N ALA A 258 -2.89 -3.18 13.52
CA ALA A 258 -3.68 -3.14 12.30
C ALA A 258 -4.80 -2.10 12.35
N LEU A 259 -5.51 -2.00 13.48
CA LEU A 259 -6.56 -1.00 13.67
C LEU A 259 -5.98 0.42 13.80
N LEU A 260 -4.93 0.63 14.59
CA LEU A 260 -4.39 1.97 14.81
C LEU A 260 -3.78 2.57 13.53
N VAL A 261 -3.11 1.77 12.70
CA VAL A 261 -2.60 2.25 11.41
C VAL A 261 -3.77 2.58 10.47
N ARG A 262 -4.81 1.73 10.44
CA ARG A 262 -6.00 1.98 9.63
C ARG A 262 -6.68 3.30 9.99
N VAL A 263 -6.85 3.58 11.28
CA VAL A 263 -7.52 4.80 11.77
C VAL A 263 -6.60 6.03 11.66
N GLY A 264 -5.34 5.90 12.07
CA GLY A 264 -4.37 7.00 12.08
C GLY A 264 -3.93 7.45 10.69
N ALA A 265 -3.72 6.52 9.75
CA ALA A 265 -3.22 6.83 8.42
C ALA A 265 -4.32 7.24 7.42
N ALA A 266 -5.56 6.77 7.59
CA ALA A 266 -6.66 7.04 6.66
C ALA A 266 -6.84 8.54 6.31
N PRO A 267 -7.05 9.47 7.28
CA PRO A 267 -7.27 10.88 6.96
C PRO A 267 -6.04 11.50 6.28
N LEU A 268 -4.83 11.13 6.71
CA LEU A 268 -3.59 11.68 6.18
C LEU A 268 -3.32 11.20 4.74
N SER A 269 -3.63 9.95 4.42
CA SER A 269 -3.33 9.36 3.11
C SER A 269 -4.08 10.04 1.95
N PHE A 270 -5.34 10.41 2.16
CA PHE A 270 -6.16 11.08 1.15
C PHE A 270 -5.65 12.50 0.86
N LEU A 271 -5.38 13.27 1.92
CA LEU A 271 -4.83 14.62 1.77
C LEU A 271 -3.45 14.58 1.10
N SER A 272 -2.62 13.59 1.44
CA SER A 272 -1.26 13.47 0.89
C SER A 272 -1.28 13.33 -0.62
N GLN A 273 -2.16 12.49 -1.17
CA GLN A 273 -2.23 12.28 -2.63
C GLN A 273 -2.63 13.55 -3.39
N ALA A 274 -3.62 14.29 -2.89
CA ALA A 274 -4.09 15.52 -3.52
C ALA A 274 -3.00 16.62 -3.46
N VAL A 275 -2.40 16.82 -2.28
CA VAL A 275 -1.39 17.86 -2.09
C VAL A 275 -0.08 17.52 -2.81
N SER A 276 0.32 16.25 -2.85
CA SER A 276 1.55 15.81 -3.54
C SER A 276 1.55 16.19 -5.02
N ARG A 277 0.40 16.07 -5.71
CA ARG A 277 0.28 16.43 -7.14
C ARG A 277 0.46 17.93 -7.36
N VAL A 278 -0.21 18.75 -6.55
CA VAL A 278 -0.09 20.22 -6.63
C VAL A 278 1.32 20.66 -6.27
N ASN A 279 1.90 20.08 -5.21
CA ASN A 279 3.27 20.36 -4.79
C ASN A 279 4.29 20.00 -5.88
N PHE A 280 4.16 18.84 -6.50
CA PHE A 280 5.02 18.41 -7.60
C PHE A 280 4.94 19.37 -8.80
N GLN A 281 3.72 19.71 -9.23
CA GLN A 281 3.51 20.64 -10.34
C GLN A 281 4.14 22.00 -10.04
N ARG A 282 3.82 22.59 -8.88
CA ARG A 282 4.30 23.93 -8.52
C ARG A 282 5.81 23.97 -8.31
N THR A 283 6.37 22.94 -7.68
CA THR A 283 7.82 22.81 -7.53
C THR A 283 8.47 22.80 -8.91
N SER A 284 7.97 21.96 -9.83
CA SER A 284 8.49 21.83 -11.19
C SER A 284 8.44 23.15 -11.96
N GLU A 285 7.33 23.89 -11.91
CA GLU A 285 7.19 25.21 -12.57
C GLU A 285 8.27 26.21 -12.09
N ILE A 286 8.55 26.24 -10.79
CA ILE A 286 9.59 27.11 -10.22
C ILE A 286 10.98 26.68 -10.71
N ILE A 287 11.26 25.38 -10.79
CA ILE A 287 12.55 24.88 -11.32
C ILE A 287 12.73 25.30 -12.78
N HIS A 288 11.73 25.04 -13.63
CA HIS A 288 11.82 25.29 -15.07
C HIS A 288 11.94 26.78 -15.41
N SER A 289 11.39 27.66 -14.55
CA SER A 289 11.55 29.11 -14.67
C SER A 289 12.88 29.64 -14.09
N GLY A 290 13.78 28.76 -13.65
CA GLY A 290 15.09 29.12 -13.09
C GLY A 290 15.05 29.61 -11.64
N GLY A 291 13.92 29.47 -10.95
CA GLY A 291 13.73 29.91 -9.57
C GLY A 291 14.16 28.88 -8.51
N ASP A 292 14.31 29.35 -7.28
CA ASP A 292 14.54 28.51 -6.09
C ASP A 292 13.22 28.17 -5.38
N PRO A 293 12.77 26.90 -5.36
CA PRO A 293 11.55 26.50 -4.68
C PRO A 293 11.75 26.22 -3.19
N THR A 294 12.95 26.40 -2.62
CA THR A 294 13.21 26.15 -1.19
C THR A 294 12.20 26.87 -0.30
N ARG A 295 11.94 28.16 -0.56
CA ARG A 295 10.95 28.94 0.22
C ARG A 295 9.53 28.38 0.08
N TYR A 296 9.16 27.92 -1.11
CA TYR A 296 7.86 27.29 -1.35
C TYR A 296 7.75 25.98 -0.57
N VAL A 297 8.75 25.10 -0.66
CA VAL A 297 8.76 23.80 0.03
C VAL A 297 8.73 23.96 1.54
N VAL A 298 9.49 24.89 2.12
CA VAL A 298 9.45 25.18 3.56
C VAL A 298 8.05 25.69 3.98
N ARG A 299 7.45 26.59 3.19
CA ARG A 299 6.08 27.06 3.47
C ARG A 299 5.06 25.93 3.36
N SER A 300 5.17 25.08 2.35
CA SER A 300 4.34 23.88 2.20
C SER A 300 4.52 22.92 3.38
N THR A 301 5.74 22.77 3.88
CA THR A 301 6.04 21.95 5.07
C THR A 301 5.28 22.49 6.29
N LEU A 302 5.31 23.79 6.53
CA LEU A 302 4.60 24.40 7.67
C LEU A 302 3.08 24.22 7.56
N VAL A 303 2.51 24.40 6.37
CA VAL A 303 1.08 24.17 6.13
C VAL A 303 0.72 22.70 6.35
N LEU A 304 1.50 21.78 5.80
CA LEU A 304 1.30 20.34 5.99
C LEU A 304 1.44 19.94 7.46
N ALA A 305 2.41 20.50 8.19
CA ALA A 305 2.59 20.26 9.61
C ALA A 305 1.39 20.77 10.43
N ALA A 306 0.85 21.94 10.08
CA ALA A 306 -0.36 22.46 10.73
C ALA A 306 -1.59 21.57 10.47
N ILE A 307 -1.75 21.07 9.24
CA ILE A 307 -2.81 20.09 8.89
C ILE A 307 -2.61 18.79 9.67
N ALA A 308 -1.39 18.25 9.67
CA ALA A 308 -1.04 17.03 10.38
C ALA A 308 -1.34 17.17 11.87
N LEU A 309 -0.95 18.28 12.48
CA LEU A 309 -1.19 18.58 13.89
C LEU A 309 -2.69 18.71 14.19
N THR A 310 -3.47 19.30 13.30
CA THR A 310 -4.94 19.43 13.46
C THR A 310 -5.61 18.06 13.53
N VAL A 311 -5.13 17.09 12.75
CA VAL A 311 -5.64 15.70 12.76
C VAL A 311 -5.04 14.88 13.90
N ALA A 312 -3.75 15.05 14.18
CA ALA A 312 -3.00 14.27 15.15
C ALA A 312 -3.32 14.67 16.60
N ALA A 313 -3.46 15.95 16.91
CA ALA A 313 -3.62 16.42 18.29
C ALA A 313 -4.87 15.82 18.98
N PRO A 314 -6.07 15.78 18.37
CA PRO A 314 -7.21 15.11 18.98
C PRO A 314 -6.99 13.61 19.21
N LEU A 315 -6.32 12.93 18.29
CA LEU A 315 -5.98 11.51 18.45
C LEU A 315 -4.95 11.32 19.56
N MET A 316 -3.90 12.15 19.65
CA MET A 316 -2.91 12.06 20.71
C MET A 316 -3.50 12.33 22.11
N MET A 317 -4.51 13.19 22.21
CA MET A 317 -5.11 13.52 23.51
C MET A 317 -6.22 12.55 23.93
N PHE A 318 -6.94 11.98 22.96
CA PHE A 318 -8.18 11.27 23.22
C PHE A 318 -8.24 9.86 22.61
N ALA A 319 -7.19 9.35 21.93
CA ALA A 319 -7.27 8.09 21.20
C ALA A 319 -7.71 6.92 22.06
N SER A 320 -7.14 6.71 23.26
CA SER A 320 -7.57 5.61 24.15
C SER A 320 -9.10 5.65 24.40
N ARG A 321 -9.64 6.79 24.84
CA ARG A 321 -11.09 6.98 25.07
C ARG A 321 -11.92 6.89 23.79
N LEU A 322 -11.44 7.45 22.68
CA LEU A 322 -12.11 7.39 21.38
C LEU A 322 -12.22 5.94 20.90
N PHE A 323 -11.16 5.16 21.07
CA PHE A 323 -11.13 3.78 20.66
C PHE A 323 -12.07 2.92 21.50
N GLU A 324 -12.09 3.09 22.82
CA GLU A 324 -13.05 2.41 23.68
C GLU A 324 -14.51 2.75 23.32
N LEU A 325 -14.79 4.03 23.10
CA LEU A 325 -16.14 4.51 22.78
C LEU A 325 -16.61 4.00 21.40
N VAL A 326 -15.77 4.14 20.38
CA VAL A 326 -16.12 3.85 18.99
C VAL A 326 -16.00 2.35 18.69
N PHE A 327 -14.89 1.73 19.07
CA PHE A 327 -14.54 0.36 18.68
C PHE A 327 -14.89 -0.69 19.76
N GLY A 328 -15.05 -0.27 21.02
CA GLY A 328 -15.38 -1.14 22.16
C GLY A 328 -14.24 -1.25 23.18
N SER A 329 -14.55 -1.73 24.39
CA SER A 329 -13.61 -1.76 25.52
C SER A 329 -12.34 -2.58 25.26
N ALA A 330 -12.39 -3.59 24.40
CA ALA A 330 -11.23 -4.39 24.02
C ALA A 330 -10.17 -3.59 23.22
N TRP A 331 -10.49 -2.38 22.75
CA TRP A 331 -9.65 -1.61 21.82
C TRP A 331 -8.97 -0.39 22.44
N GLY A 332 -9.15 -0.13 23.74
CA GLY A 332 -8.48 0.99 24.43
C GLY A 332 -6.96 0.96 24.28
N ALA A 333 -6.36 -0.23 24.39
CA ALA A 333 -4.93 -0.46 24.20
C ALA A 333 -4.44 -0.05 22.79
N ALA A 334 -5.25 -0.24 21.74
CA ALA A 334 -4.89 0.25 20.40
C ALA A 334 -4.85 1.79 20.34
N GLY A 335 -5.70 2.46 21.10
CA GLY A 335 -5.68 3.92 21.23
C GLY A 335 -4.49 4.45 22.04
N GLU A 336 -4.05 3.72 23.06
CA GLU A 336 -2.81 4.02 23.80
C GLU A 336 -1.59 3.90 22.88
N LEU A 337 -1.46 2.79 22.16
CA LEU A 337 -0.39 2.59 21.18
C LEU A 337 -0.44 3.60 20.03
N LEU A 338 -1.65 4.01 19.60
CA LEU A 338 -1.81 5.08 18.62
C LEU A 338 -1.25 6.40 19.16
N THR A 339 -1.48 6.71 20.43
CA THR A 339 -0.98 7.95 21.06
C THR A 339 0.55 8.03 20.95
N ILE A 340 1.23 6.90 21.11
CA ILE A 340 2.69 6.78 20.97
C ILE A 340 3.12 6.93 19.51
N ILE A 341 2.47 6.27 18.54
CA ILE A 341 2.89 6.25 17.13
C ILE A 341 2.44 7.48 16.33
N MET A 342 1.38 8.17 16.74
CA MET A 342 0.79 9.28 15.97
C MET A 342 1.78 10.39 15.57
N PRO A 343 2.77 10.79 16.40
CA PRO A 343 3.82 11.72 16.00
C PRO A 343 4.61 11.24 14.77
N ALA A 344 4.97 9.95 14.71
CA ALA A 344 5.65 9.37 13.56
C ALA A 344 4.78 9.40 12.30
N LEU A 345 3.49 9.05 12.42
CA LEU A 345 2.54 9.12 11.29
C LEU A 345 2.35 10.55 10.77
N ALA A 346 2.32 11.55 11.68
CA ALA A 346 2.23 12.96 11.31
C ALA A 346 3.47 13.44 10.55
N VAL A 347 4.67 13.12 11.03
CA VAL A 347 5.93 13.46 10.36
C VAL A 347 6.02 12.74 9.01
N GLN A 348 5.70 11.45 8.96
CA GLN A 348 5.63 10.65 7.74
C GLN A 348 4.71 11.29 6.70
N PHE A 349 3.52 11.75 7.09
CA PHE A 349 2.59 12.43 6.19
C PHE A 349 3.19 13.71 5.58
N VAL A 350 3.82 14.56 6.40
CA VAL A 350 4.44 15.80 5.91
C VAL A 350 5.55 15.50 4.91
N VAL A 351 6.45 14.59 5.27
CA VAL A 351 7.64 14.29 4.48
C VAL A 351 7.30 13.50 3.21
N SER A 352 6.42 12.50 3.29
CA SER A 352 5.98 11.72 2.12
C SER A 352 5.27 12.59 1.08
N THR A 353 4.46 13.56 1.51
CA THR A 353 3.76 14.48 0.60
C THR A 353 4.73 15.39 -0.18
N LEU A 354 5.91 15.65 0.37
CA LEU A 354 6.96 16.45 -0.26
C LEU A 354 7.96 15.61 -1.06
N SER A 355 8.00 14.29 -0.85
CA SER A 355 8.98 13.37 -1.46
C SER A 355 9.00 13.38 -2.99
N MET A 356 7.88 13.69 -3.66
CA MET A 356 7.80 13.84 -5.11
C MET A 356 8.71 14.96 -5.64
N SER A 357 9.03 15.97 -4.81
CA SER A 357 10.02 17.01 -5.16
C SER A 357 11.43 16.45 -5.26
N PHE A 358 11.74 15.32 -4.61
CA PHE A 358 13.04 14.64 -4.68
C PHE A 358 13.25 13.92 -6.01
N VAL A 359 12.20 13.28 -6.52
CA VAL A 359 12.20 12.63 -7.84
C VAL A 359 12.47 13.66 -8.94
N ALA A 360 11.94 14.88 -8.80
CA ALA A 360 12.18 15.98 -9.74
C ALA A 360 13.67 16.43 -9.81
N VAL A 361 14.51 16.06 -8.83
CA VAL A 361 15.94 16.44 -8.78
C VAL A 361 16.85 15.29 -9.26
N GLY A 362 16.31 14.09 -9.57
CA GLY A 362 17.05 13.04 -10.29
C GLY A 362 18.04 12.20 -9.47
N HIS A 363 18.08 12.33 -8.14
CA HIS A 363 19.04 11.60 -7.29
C HIS A 363 18.61 10.18 -6.92
N VAL A 364 18.50 9.29 -7.90
CA VAL A 364 18.12 7.86 -7.71
C VAL A 364 19.06 7.13 -6.73
N ARG A 365 20.36 7.43 -6.76
CA ARG A 365 21.36 6.81 -5.86
C ARG A 365 21.14 7.15 -4.38
N LEU A 366 20.70 8.39 -4.09
CA LEU A 366 20.44 8.84 -2.73
C LEU A 366 19.18 8.17 -2.17
N ALA A 367 18.17 7.93 -3.02
CA ALA A 367 16.97 7.18 -2.65
C ALA A 367 17.28 5.71 -2.34
N ALA A 368 18.16 5.07 -3.11
CA ALA A 368 18.60 3.69 -2.84
C ALA A 368 19.39 3.57 -1.53
N ALA A 369 20.35 4.49 -1.29
CA ALA A 369 21.10 4.53 -0.04
C ALA A 369 20.18 4.78 1.17
N TRP A 370 19.19 5.65 1.02
CA TRP A 370 18.15 5.92 2.02
C TRP A 370 17.36 4.65 2.37
N GLN A 371 16.94 3.90 1.35
CA GLN A 371 16.13 2.69 1.55
C GLN A 371 16.92 1.60 2.27
N LEU A 372 18.20 1.42 1.94
CA LEU A 372 19.08 0.49 2.65
C LEU A 372 19.33 0.91 4.11
N LEU A 373 19.61 2.19 4.36
CA LEU A 373 19.77 2.73 5.71
C LEU A 373 18.49 2.52 6.55
N SER A 374 17.33 2.87 5.99
CA SER A 374 16.04 2.69 6.64
C SER A 374 15.77 1.22 6.96
N LEU A 375 16.10 0.30 6.06
CA LEU A 375 15.97 -1.14 6.29
C LEU A 375 16.84 -1.61 7.46
N ILE A 376 18.13 -1.29 7.43
CA ILE A 376 19.09 -1.70 8.47
C ILE A 376 18.62 -1.17 9.84
N VAL A 377 18.32 0.13 9.93
CA VAL A 377 17.87 0.75 11.17
C VAL A 377 16.56 0.13 11.67
N THR A 378 15.60 -0.16 10.77
CA THR A 378 14.32 -0.81 11.13
C THR A 378 14.54 -2.19 11.71
N VAL A 379 15.30 -3.04 11.01
CA VAL A 379 15.59 -4.40 11.46
C VAL A 379 16.36 -4.38 12.78
N SER A 380 17.36 -3.50 12.94
CA SER A 380 18.12 -3.36 14.18
C SER A 380 17.26 -2.95 15.35
N VAL A 381 16.48 -1.87 15.22
CA VAL A 381 15.62 -1.37 16.31
C VAL A 381 14.57 -2.41 16.69
N PHE A 382 13.84 -2.96 15.72
CA PHE A 382 12.81 -3.95 16.02
C PHE A 382 13.37 -5.26 16.60
N SER A 383 14.58 -5.67 16.20
CA SER A 383 15.22 -6.86 16.77
C SER A 383 15.68 -6.65 18.22
N VAL A 384 16.17 -5.47 18.56
CA VAL A 384 16.64 -5.16 19.92
C VAL A 384 15.45 -5.03 20.87
N PHE A 385 14.49 -4.17 20.54
CA PHE A 385 13.34 -3.90 21.40
C PHE A 385 12.31 -5.03 21.37
N GLY A 386 12.16 -5.74 20.24
CA GLY A 386 11.29 -6.92 20.19
C GLY A 386 11.75 -8.03 21.12
N ARG A 387 13.06 -8.24 21.26
CA ARG A 387 13.61 -9.25 22.20
C ARG A 387 13.48 -8.85 23.67
N ALA A 388 13.42 -7.55 23.97
CA ALA A 388 13.18 -7.08 25.33
C ALA A 388 11.78 -7.45 25.83
N GLY A 389 10.81 -7.60 24.91
CA GLY A 389 9.47 -8.11 25.20
C GLY A 389 8.51 -7.07 25.78
N ASP A 390 8.96 -5.84 26.03
CA ASP A 390 8.10 -4.75 26.46
C ASP A 390 7.45 -4.06 25.24
N VAL A 391 6.11 -4.07 25.21
CA VAL A 391 5.32 -3.53 24.10
C VAL A 391 5.44 -2.01 24.03
N GLU A 392 5.41 -1.33 25.17
CA GLU A 392 5.43 0.14 25.18
C GLU A 392 6.79 0.65 24.72
N ASP A 393 7.88 0.08 25.24
CA ASP A 393 9.24 0.40 24.81
C ASP A 393 9.45 0.14 23.31
N PHE A 394 8.89 -0.95 22.78
CA PHE A 394 8.93 -1.23 21.33
C PHE A 394 8.25 -0.13 20.53
N PHE A 395 7.06 0.33 20.94
CA PHE A 395 6.32 1.37 20.24
C PHE A 395 6.97 2.76 20.37
N TRP A 396 7.58 3.07 21.52
CA TRP A 396 8.40 4.28 21.69
C TRP A 396 9.62 4.25 20.78
N ALA A 397 10.36 3.13 20.74
CA ALA A 397 11.50 2.95 19.84
C ALA A 397 11.09 3.01 18.36
N PHE A 398 9.93 2.43 18.01
CA PHE A 398 9.35 2.53 16.67
C PHE A 398 9.08 4.00 16.32
N MET A 399 8.38 4.75 17.16
CA MET A 399 8.11 6.16 16.92
C MET A 399 9.40 6.97 16.76
N MET A 400 10.35 6.84 17.69
CA MET A 400 11.61 7.59 17.65
C MET A 400 12.41 7.27 16.39
N LYS A 401 12.45 5.99 15.99
CA LYS A 401 13.08 5.54 14.76
C LYS A 401 12.47 6.23 13.55
N ASP A 402 11.14 6.16 13.40
CA ASP A 402 10.46 6.68 12.22
C ASP A 402 10.56 8.19 12.14
N VAL A 403 10.39 8.91 13.25
CA VAL A 403 10.61 10.36 13.30
C VAL A 403 12.03 10.70 12.89
N SER A 404 13.04 10.03 13.45
CA SER A 404 14.45 10.27 13.11
C SER A 404 14.71 10.03 11.64
N LEU A 405 14.23 8.90 11.10
CA LEU A 405 14.40 8.58 9.70
C LEU A 405 13.73 9.61 8.79
N TYR A 406 12.46 9.94 9.03
CA TYR A 406 11.77 10.92 8.19
C TYR A 406 12.36 12.33 8.28
N LEU A 407 12.91 12.74 9.43
CA LEU A 407 13.63 14.01 9.54
C LEU A 407 14.96 14.00 8.76
N ILE A 408 15.71 12.90 8.79
CA ILE A 408 16.93 12.75 7.97
C ILE A 408 16.57 12.80 6.48
N TYR A 409 15.51 12.10 6.07
CA TYR A 409 15.03 12.12 4.69
C TYR A 409 14.57 13.52 4.26
N TYR A 410 13.88 14.25 5.13
CA TYR A 410 13.49 15.64 4.89
C TYR A 410 14.70 16.57 4.76
N ALA A 411 15.71 16.42 5.62
CA ALA A 411 16.95 17.19 5.53
C ALA A 411 17.69 16.92 4.20
N ALA A 412 17.78 15.64 3.80
CA ALA A 412 18.34 15.25 2.50
C ALA A 412 17.56 15.87 1.33
N LEU A 413 16.23 15.96 1.44
CA LEU A 413 15.36 16.59 0.45
C LEU A 413 15.63 18.09 0.30
N ILE A 414 15.73 18.83 1.41
CA ILE A 414 16.06 20.25 1.37
C ILE A 414 17.49 20.47 0.83
N TYR A 415 18.44 19.62 1.21
CA TYR A 415 19.80 19.67 0.69
C TYR A 415 19.85 19.47 -0.84
N ALA A 416 19.16 18.45 -1.35
CA ALA A 416 19.08 18.18 -2.79
C ALA A 416 18.43 19.34 -3.56
N ILE A 417 17.39 19.96 -3.00
CA ILE A 417 16.73 21.12 -3.60
C ILE A 417 17.65 22.34 -3.65
N ARG A 418 18.49 22.58 -2.64
CA ARG A 418 19.44 23.70 -2.63
C ARG A 418 20.63 23.50 -3.56
N ASN A 419 21.10 22.27 -3.72
CA ASN A 419 22.35 21.94 -4.44
C ASN A 419 22.15 21.45 -5.89
N ARG A 420 21.08 21.90 -6.54
CA ARG A 420 20.69 21.50 -7.92
C ARG A 420 21.76 21.70 -9.00
N ARG A 421 22.76 22.56 -8.75
CA ARG A 421 23.82 22.90 -9.71
C ARG A 421 24.81 21.75 -9.99
N LEU A 422 24.73 20.64 -9.25
CA LEU A 422 25.67 19.51 -9.42
C LEU A 422 25.18 18.39 -10.37
N CYS A 423 24.01 18.53 -11.01
CA CYS A 423 23.40 17.41 -11.77
C CYS A 423 22.84 17.76 -13.16
N ILE A 424 23.16 18.93 -13.70
CA ILE A 424 23.03 19.20 -15.14
C ILE A 424 24.44 19.52 -15.65
N SER A 425 25.31 18.52 -15.65
CA SER A 425 26.58 18.51 -16.36
C SER A 425 26.82 17.11 -16.90
#